data_AF-A0A1V1NVM9-F1
#
_entry.id   AF-A0A1V1NVM9-F1
#
_cell.length_a   1.000
_cell.length_b   1.000
_cell.length_c   1.000
_cell.angle_alpha   90.00
_cell.angle_beta   90.00
_cell.angle_gamma   90.00
#
_symmetry.space_group_name_H-M   'P 1'
#
loop_
_entity.id
_entity.type
_entity.pdbx_description
1 polymer ?
#
loop_
_entity_poly.entity_id
_entity_poly.type
_entity_poly.pdbx_seq_one_letter_code
_entity_poly.pdbx_strand_id
1 'polypeptide(L)'
;MFRIDSQGNIIINQVDALDFETKPAYTLTVAVSDSILTTNARAMINIINSCESTVHLDTQLGWNLISLPVIPSDINPSKLFPDNVIYSYENGAYIIPNELEIGKGYWIKSTTNGYDITGNAIGPYTTTLNKGWHLVGGLEQSVETSFDSDCVEAVFAYQNFSYSIVSEFLTGKGYWVKLKKSCKLKIGVNQGN
;
A
#
# COMPACT_ATOMS: atom_id res chain seq x y z
N MET A 1 -7.78 -21.39 15.88
CA MET A 1 -7.56 -21.15 14.44
C MET A 1 -8.86 -20.86 13.68
N PHE A 2 -9.80 -21.79 13.50
CA PHE A 2 -11.14 -21.51 12.92
C PHE A 2 -12.25 -21.78 13.95
N ARG A 3 -13.38 -21.08 13.85
CA ARG A 3 -14.62 -21.37 14.60
C ARG A 3 -15.84 -21.09 13.74
N ILE A 4 -16.99 -21.61 14.15
CA ILE A 4 -18.28 -21.32 13.52
C ILE A 4 -19.05 -20.38 14.45
N ASP A 5 -19.60 -19.28 13.92
CA ASP A 5 -20.45 -18.37 14.70
C ASP A 5 -21.89 -18.89 14.84
N SER A 6 -22.74 -18.16 15.58
CA SER A 6 -24.15 -18.53 15.78
C SER A 6 -25.00 -18.51 14.50
N GLN A 7 -24.48 -17.95 13.40
CA GLN A 7 -25.14 -17.84 12.11
C GLN A 7 -24.63 -18.91 11.13
N GLY A 8 -23.66 -19.74 11.53
CA GLY A 8 -23.08 -20.78 10.69
C GLY A 8 -21.91 -20.31 9.82
N ASN A 9 -21.39 -19.09 10.00
CA ASN A 9 -20.23 -18.61 9.26
C ASN A 9 -18.95 -19.18 9.86
N ILE A 10 -18.03 -19.62 9.00
CA ILE A 10 -16.67 -19.97 9.41
C ILE A 10 -15.87 -18.68 9.55
N ILE A 11 -15.30 -18.43 10.73
CA ILE A 11 -14.50 -17.25 11.03
C ILE A 11 -13.13 -17.65 11.58
N ILE A 12 -12.15 -16.77 11.35
CA ILE A 12 -10.77 -16.96 11.78
C ILE A 12 -10.62 -16.38 13.19
N ASN A 13 -10.09 -17.19 14.11
CA ASN A 13 -9.86 -16.80 15.51
C ASN A 13 -8.41 -16.35 15.76
N GLN A 14 -7.47 -16.75 14.89
CA GLN A 14 -6.04 -16.48 15.01
C GLN A 14 -5.49 -16.25 13.59
N VAL A 15 -5.54 -15.01 13.13
CA VAL A 15 -5.09 -14.64 11.77
C VAL A 15 -3.60 -14.82 11.59
N ASP A 16 -2.80 -14.48 12.61
CA ASP A 16 -1.33 -14.57 12.60
C ASP A 16 -0.78 -16.00 12.58
N ALA A 17 -1.66 -17.00 12.74
CA ALA A 17 -1.28 -18.41 12.69
C ALA A 17 -1.49 -19.04 11.29
N LEU A 18 -2.01 -18.27 10.32
CA LEU A 18 -2.17 -18.71 8.94
C LEU A 18 -0.89 -18.37 8.19
N ASP A 19 -0.14 -19.41 7.84
CA ASP A 19 1.13 -19.30 7.15
C ASP A 19 1.15 -20.33 6.02
N PHE A 20 1.28 -19.85 4.78
CA PHE A 20 1.23 -20.69 3.59
C PHE A 20 2.41 -21.65 3.56
N GLU A 21 3.59 -21.16 3.93
CA GLU A 21 4.86 -21.88 3.89
C GLU A 21 4.82 -23.12 4.79
N THR A 22 4.15 -23.02 5.94
CA THR A 22 3.99 -24.15 6.85
C THR A 22 2.75 -24.98 6.55
N LYS A 23 1.63 -24.37 6.14
CA LYS A 23 0.39 -25.11 5.89
C LYS A 23 -0.52 -24.42 4.85
N PRO A 24 -0.48 -24.86 3.57
CA PRO A 24 -1.19 -24.20 2.49
C PRO A 24 -2.70 -24.52 2.45
N ALA A 25 -3.19 -25.47 3.25
CA ALA A 25 -4.61 -25.80 3.29
C ALA A 25 -5.06 -26.43 4.61
N TYR A 26 -6.33 -26.23 4.94
CA TYR A 26 -7.03 -26.83 6.06
C TYR A 26 -8.29 -27.53 5.56
N THR A 27 -8.51 -28.76 6.04
CA THR A 27 -9.78 -29.46 5.85
C THR A 27 -10.53 -29.46 7.18
N LEU A 28 -11.66 -28.78 7.23
CA LEU A 28 -12.55 -28.75 8.38
C LEU A 28 -13.68 -29.77 8.17
N THR A 29 -13.98 -30.55 9.20
CA THR A 29 -15.23 -31.32 9.25
C THR A 29 -16.23 -30.50 10.05
N VAL A 30 -17.30 -30.08 9.39
CA VAL A 30 -18.40 -29.31 9.97
C VAL A 30 -19.54 -30.27 10.29
N ALA A 31 -20.03 -30.24 11.53
CA ALA A 31 -21.15 -31.05 11.98
C ALA A 31 -22.38 -30.17 12.25
N VAL A 32 -23.55 -30.63 11.83
CA VAL A 32 -24.85 -30.03 12.19
C VAL A 32 -25.68 -31.10 12.88
N SER A 33 -26.24 -30.77 14.05
CA SER A 33 -27.02 -31.69 14.87
C SER A 33 -28.30 -31.04 15.39
N ASP A 34 -29.36 -31.84 15.51
CA ASP A 34 -30.62 -31.50 16.18
C ASP A 34 -30.71 -32.13 17.59
N SER A 35 -29.57 -32.49 18.18
CA SER A 35 -29.43 -33.25 19.44
C SER A 35 -29.83 -34.73 19.36
N ILE A 36 -30.31 -35.22 18.21
CA ILE A 36 -30.71 -36.63 18.01
C ILE A 36 -29.88 -37.24 16.89
N LEU A 37 -29.80 -36.56 15.75
CA LEU A 37 -29.02 -36.93 14.58
C LEU A 37 -27.92 -35.90 14.36
N THR A 38 -26.80 -36.36 13.79
CA THR A 38 -25.70 -35.49 13.39
C THR A 38 -25.29 -35.83 11.97
N THR A 39 -25.16 -34.82 11.13
CA THR A 39 -24.58 -34.95 9.79
C THR A 39 -23.28 -34.17 9.69
N ASN A 40 -22.35 -34.64 8.86
CA ASN A 40 -21.04 -34.03 8.68
C ASN A 40 -20.82 -33.64 7.22
N ALA A 41 -20.17 -32.50 7.00
CA ALA A 41 -19.66 -32.07 5.70
C ALA A 41 -18.18 -31.68 5.84
N ARG A 42 -17.42 -31.77 4.75
CA ARG A 42 -16.03 -31.29 4.72
C ARG A 42 -15.99 -29.95 3.98
N ALA A 43 -15.35 -28.96 4.60
CA ALA A 43 -15.02 -27.69 3.99
C ALA A 43 -13.50 -27.58 3.86
N MET A 44 -13.03 -27.16 2.70
CA MET A 44 -11.61 -26.96 2.44
C MET A 44 -11.31 -25.47 2.41
N ILE A 45 -10.31 -25.05 3.17
CA ILE A 45 -9.82 -23.68 3.22
C ILE A 45 -8.41 -23.71 2.63
N ASN A 46 -8.24 -23.07 1.48
CA ASN A 46 -6.92 -22.88 0.90
C ASN A 46 -6.32 -21.60 1.46
N ILE A 47 -5.09 -21.69 1.96
CA ILE A 47 -4.27 -20.53 2.26
C ILE A 47 -3.57 -20.17 0.95
N ILE A 48 -3.60 -18.89 0.61
CA ILE A 48 -2.93 -18.37 -0.58
C ILE A 48 -1.63 -17.76 -0.08
N ASN A 49 -0.52 -18.11 -0.71
CA ASN A 49 0.75 -17.46 -0.42
C ASN A 49 0.64 -15.98 -0.75
N SER A 50 1.01 -15.13 0.19
CA SER A 50 1.30 -13.74 -0.07
C SER A 50 2.81 -13.62 -0.19
N CYS A 51 3.32 -13.46 -1.42
CA CYS A 51 4.73 -13.16 -1.62
C CYS A 51 4.97 -11.70 -1.20
N GLU A 52 5.19 -11.50 0.10
CA GLU A 52 5.46 -10.20 0.67
C GLU A 52 6.95 -9.88 0.59
N SER A 53 7.26 -8.64 0.26
CA SER A 53 8.59 -8.06 0.38
C SER A 53 8.60 -7.03 1.49
N THR A 54 9.75 -6.84 2.12
CA THR A 54 9.98 -5.74 3.05
C THR A 54 10.87 -4.72 2.38
N VAL A 55 10.39 -3.49 2.28
CA VAL A 55 11.12 -2.37 1.70
C VAL A 55 11.46 -1.38 2.80
N HIS A 56 12.73 -1.03 2.89
CA HIS A 56 13.20 0.03 3.78
C HIS A 56 12.89 1.40 3.18
N LEU A 57 12.09 2.19 3.89
CA LEU A 57 11.79 3.58 3.54
C LEU A 57 12.72 4.51 4.31
N ASP A 58 13.67 5.12 3.61
CA ASP A 58 14.56 6.11 4.22
C ASP A 58 13.82 7.41 4.57
N THR A 59 13.95 7.88 5.80
CA THR A 59 13.47 9.20 6.23
C THR A 59 14.54 9.95 7.01
N GLN A 60 14.34 11.24 7.20
CA GLN A 60 15.14 12.10 8.08
C GLN A 60 14.25 12.63 9.20
N LEU A 61 14.83 13.01 10.34
CA LEU A 61 14.06 13.70 11.38
C LEU A 61 13.40 14.97 10.81
N GLY A 62 12.09 15.11 11.04
CA GLY A 62 11.29 16.20 10.51
C GLY A 62 10.52 15.83 9.24
N TRP A 63 10.28 16.82 8.37
CA TRP A 63 9.41 16.63 7.22
C TRP A 63 10.07 15.82 6.12
N ASN A 64 9.35 14.83 5.60
CA ASN A 64 9.74 14.02 4.45
C ASN A 64 8.55 13.89 3.51
N LEU A 65 8.83 13.75 2.22
CA LEU A 65 7.86 13.29 1.24
C LEU A 65 8.05 11.79 1.01
N ILE A 66 7.02 11.02 1.34
CA ILE A 66 7.02 9.56 1.26
C ILE A 66 5.84 9.03 0.45
N SER A 67 5.89 7.74 0.15
CA SER A 67 4.77 6.94 -0.37
C SER A 67 4.90 5.50 0.08
N LEU A 68 3.85 4.73 -0.15
CA LEU A 68 3.87 3.29 0.08
C LEU A 68 4.62 2.58 -1.05
N PRO A 69 5.74 1.90 -0.77
CA PRO A 69 6.50 1.17 -1.79
C PRO A 69 5.86 -0.18 -2.14
N VAL A 70 5.12 -0.79 -1.22
CA VAL A 70 4.43 -2.09 -1.36
C VAL A 70 2.93 -1.92 -1.04
N ILE A 71 2.13 -2.98 -1.19
CA ILE A 71 0.73 -3.02 -0.70
C ILE A 71 0.72 -3.65 0.70
N PRO A 72 0.71 -2.85 1.79
CA PRO A 72 0.68 -3.40 3.14
C PRO A 72 -0.70 -4.02 3.40
N SER A 73 -0.76 -4.98 4.31
CA SER A 73 -2.03 -5.60 4.75
C SER A 73 -2.91 -4.63 5.57
N ASP A 74 -2.29 -3.62 6.20
CA ASP A 74 -2.96 -2.55 6.93
C ASP A 74 -2.48 -1.18 6.40
N ILE A 75 -3.40 -0.41 5.82
CA ILE A 75 -3.12 0.92 5.26
C ILE A 75 -3.39 2.07 6.23
N ASN A 76 -3.64 1.77 7.51
CA ASN A 76 -3.85 2.77 8.54
C ASN A 76 -2.54 3.54 8.82
N PRO A 77 -2.52 4.88 8.68
CA PRO A 77 -1.32 5.68 8.90
C PRO A 77 -0.71 5.49 10.30
N SER A 78 -1.54 5.37 11.34
CA SER A 78 -1.06 5.21 12.73
C SER A 78 -0.47 3.83 13.01
N LYS A 79 -0.75 2.83 12.17
CA LYS A 79 -0.17 1.48 12.27
C LYS A 79 1.16 1.40 11.53
N LEU A 80 1.22 1.97 10.33
CA LEU A 80 2.43 1.98 9.51
C LEU A 80 3.48 2.98 10.02
N PHE A 81 3.04 4.11 10.54
CA PHE A 81 3.89 5.23 10.97
C PHE A 81 3.46 5.72 12.37
N PRO A 82 3.71 4.93 13.43
CA PRO A 82 3.28 5.28 14.78
C PRO A 82 3.85 6.62 15.23
N ASP A 83 3.06 7.40 15.97
CA ASP A 83 3.43 8.69 16.56
C ASP A 83 3.86 9.80 15.58
N ASN A 84 3.60 9.62 14.28
CA ASN A 84 3.92 10.61 13.24
C ASN A 84 2.68 11.33 12.73
N VAL A 85 2.85 12.62 12.42
CA VAL A 85 1.81 13.40 11.73
C VAL A 85 1.97 13.21 10.23
N ILE A 86 0.87 12.84 9.56
CA ILE A 86 0.82 12.61 8.11
C ILE A 86 -0.23 13.53 7.47
N TYR A 87 0.14 14.13 6.34
CA TYR A 87 -0.76 14.92 5.50
C TYR A 87 -0.76 14.42 4.06
N SER A 88 -1.95 14.32 3.46
CA SER A 88 -2.12 14.27 2.01
C SER A 88 -2.45 15.66 1.47
N TYR A 89 -2.39 15.82 0.15
CA TYR A 89 -2.84 17.05 -0.52
C TYR A 89 -3.93 16.72 -1.52
N GLU A 90 -5.10 17.32 -1.33
CA GLU A 90 -6.30 17.06 -2.12
C GLU A 90 -7.05 18.37 -2.36
N ASN A 91 -7.47 18.59 -3.61
CA ASN A 91 -8.33 19.71 -3.99
C ASN A 91 -7.83 21.09 -3.51
N GLY A 92 -6.51 21.30 -3.47
CA GLY A 92 -5.94 22.59 -3.06
C GLY A 92 -5.62 22.71 -1.57
N ALA A 93 -5.87 21.68 -0.76
CA ALA A 93 -5.70 21.72 0.69
C ALA A 93 -4.95 20.50 1.22
N TYR A 94 -4.28 20.69 2.37
CA TYR A 94 -3.74 19.57 3.14
C TYR A 94 -4.82 18.98 4.03
N ILE A 95 -4.91 17.65 4.06
CA ILE A 95 -5.82 16.93 4.93
C ILE A 95 -5.07 15.80 5.65
N ILE A 96 -5.61 15.36 6.78
CA ILE A 96 -5.11 14.17 7.49
C ILE A 96 -5.82 12.96 6.89
N PRO A 97 -5.10 12.03 6.24
CA PRO A 97 -5.72 10.86 5.65
C PRO A 97 -6.13 9.87 6.75
N ASN A 98 -7.28 9.21 6.58
CA ASN A 98 -7.68 8.08 7.43
C ASN A 98 -6.99 6.78 7.01
N GLU A 99 -6.69 6.65 5.72
CA GLU A 99 -6.05 5.50 5.08
C GLU A 99 -5.06 5.99 4.03
N LEU A 100 -3.99 5.23 3.83
CA LEU A 100 -2.99 5.51 2.81
C LEU A 100 -3.29 4.75 1.52
N GLU A 101 -3.33 5.49 0.42
CA GLU A 101 -3.52 4.98 -0.93
C GLU A 101 -2.19 4.76 -1.66
N ILE A 102 -2.14 3.69 -2.46
CA ILE A 102 -1.01 3.33 -3.32
C ILE A 102 -0.82 4.37 -4.44
N GLY A 103 0.44 4.70 -4.74
CA GLY A 103 0.82 5.66 -5.79
C GLY A 103 0.62 7.14 -5.41
N LYS A 104 0.04 7.41 -4.24
CA LYS A 104 -0.11 8.76 -3.69
C LYS A 104 1.08 9.13 -2.80
N GLY A 105 1.45 10.40 -2.83
CA GLY A 105 2.50 10.95 -1.97
C GLY A 105 1.93 11.57 -0.69
N TYR A 106 2.73 11.59 0.36
CA TYR A 106 2.36 12.12 1.67
C TYR A 106 3.50 12.92 2.28
N TRP A 107 3.14 13.97 3.00
CA TRP A 107 4.04 14.58 3.97
C TRP A 107 3.98 13.80 5.27
N ILE A 108 5.12 13.36 5.77
CA ILE A 108 5.27 12.79 7.11
C ILE A 108 6.25 13.65 7.91
N LYS A 109 5.91 13.97 9.16
CA LYS A 109 6.86 14.54 10.11
C LYS A 109 7.50 13.40 10.91
N SER A 110 8.53 12.79 10.34
CA SER A 110 9.20 11.61 10.89
C SER A 110 9.96 11.93 12.18
N THR A 111 9.87 11.02 13.14
CA THR A 111 10.65 11.01 14.39
C THR A 111 11.79 9.99 14.36
N THR A 112 11.96 9.26 13.25
CA THR A 112 13.02 8.24 13.04
C THR A 112 13.71 8.44 11.68
N ASN A 113 14.75 7.66 11.41
CA ASN A 113 15.50 7.70 10.13
C ASN A 113 14.97 6.72 9.07
N GLY A 114 13.86 6.04 9.34
CA GLY A 114 13.27 5.13 8.37
C GLY A 114 12.23 4.21 8.97
N TYR A 115 11.55 3.50 8.08
CA TYR A 115 10.50 2.54 8.40
C TYR A 115 10.64 1.32 7.51
N ASP A 116 10.48 0.13 8.07
CA ASP A 116 10.35 -1.09 7.28
C ASP A 116 8.87 -1.30 6.98
N ILE A 117 8.53 -1.33 5.69
CA ILE A 117 7.16 -1.56 5.23
C ILE A 117 7.12 -2.91 4.55
N THR A 118 6.36 -3.84 5.12
CA THR A 118 6.12 -5.17 4.57
C THR A 118 4.77 -5.22 3.87
N GLY A 119 4.74 -5.86 2.70
CA GLY A 119 3.50 -6.01 1.95
C GLY A 119 3.71 -6.69 0.61
N ASN A 120 2.62 -6.84 -0.13
CA ASN A 120 2.66 -7.46 -1.45
C ASN A 120 3.34 -6.55 -2.47
N ALA A 121 4.07 -7.16 -3.40
CA ALA A 121 4.66 -6.47 -4.53
C ALA A 121 3.60 -5.71 -5.34
N ILE A 122 3.92 -4.49 -5.77
CA ILE A 122 3.04 -3.70 -6.63
C ILE A 122 3.40 -3.94 -8.09
N GLY A 123 2.42 -4.35 -8.89
CA GLY A 123 2.57 -4.42 -10.35
C GLY A 123 2.60 -3.02 -11.00
N PRO A 124 2.50 -2.92 -12.34
CA PRO A 124 2.37 -1.64 -13.02
C PRO A 124 1.14 -0.89 -12.49
N TYR A 125 1.36 0.28 -11.91
CA TYR A 125 0.29 1.12 -11.39
C TYR A 125 -0.02 2.23 -12.39
N THR A 126 -1.30 2.56 -12.53
CA THR A 126 -1.74 3.61 -13.44
C THR A 126 -2.88 4.39 -12.86
N THR A 127 -2.77 5.72 -12.91
CA THR A 127 -3.80 6.64 -12.42
C THR A 127 -3.96 7.83 -13.35
N THR A 128 -5.12 8.48 -13.30
CA THR A 128 -5.40 9.70 -14.04
C THR A 128 -5.47 10.87 -13.08
N LEU A 129 -4.60 11.85 -13.30
CA LEU A 129 -4.47 13.06 -12.50
C LEU A 129 -4.98 14.25 -13.31
N ASN A 130 -5.74 15.13 -12.67
CA ASN A 130 -6.28 16.33 -13.32
C ASN A 130 -5.23 17.45 -13.41
N LYS A 131 -5.56 18.55 -14.10
CA LYS A 131 -4.72 19.76 -14.07
C LYS A 131 -4.49 20.22 -12.63
N GLY A 132 -3.27 20.65 -12.30
CA GLY A 132 -2.92 21.21 -11.00
C GLY A 132 -1.79 20.46 -10.30
N TRP A 133 -1.70 20.69 -8.99
CA TRP A 133 -0.69 20.09 -8.12
C TRP A 133 -1.20 18.79 -7.51
N HIS A 134 -0.33 17.77 -7.49
CA HIS A 134 -0.60 16.46 -6.90
C HIS A 134 0.61 16.01 -6.08
N LEU A 135 0.34 15.32 -4.97
CA LEU A 135 1.33 14.51 -4.30
C LEU A 135 1.23 13.08 -4.81
N VAL A 136 2.30 12.62 -5.44
CA VAL A 136 2.41 11.31 -6.06
C VAL A 136 3.66 10.66 -5.51
N GLY A 137 3.73 9.34 -5.42
CA GLY A 137 4.96 8.71 -4.95
C GLY A 137 5.38 7.47 -5.68
N GLY A 138 6.67 7.15 -5.49
CA GLY A 138 7.32 5.99 -6.03
C GLY A 138 6.94 4.72 -5.28
N LEU A 139 6.75 3.68 -6.05
CA LEU A 139 6.53 2.29 -5.66
C LEU A 139 7.84 1.50 -5.66
N GLU A 140 7.86 0.27 -5.12
CA GLU A 140 9.03 -0.63 -5.03
C GLU A 140 9.75 -0.81 -6.37
N GLN A 141 9.01 -0.91 -7.48
CA GLN A 141 9.55 -1.08 -8.84
C GLN A 141 9.68 0.23 -9.62
N SER A 142 9.77 1.39 -8.95
CA SER A 142 9.93 2.68 -9.63
C SER A 142 11.35 2.83 -10.16
N VAL A 143 11.61 2.17 -11.28
CA VAL A 143 12.77 2.45 -12.13
C VAL A 143 12.31 3.23 -13.37
N GLU A 144 11.02 3.15 -13.72
CA GLU A 144 10.43 3.92 -14.81
C GLU A 144 9.10 4.56 -14.39
N THR A 145 9.04 5.88 -14.52
CA THR A 145 7.78 6.64 -14.48
C THR A 145 7.55 7.28 -15.83
N SER A 146 6.36 7.09 -16.39
CA SER A 146 6.00 7.68 -17.67
C SER A 146 4.67 8.41 -17.57
N PHE A 147 4.61 9.54 -18.26
CA PHE A 147 3.40 10.30 -18.50
C PHE A 147 3.02 10.12 -19.96
N ASP A 148 1.74 9.87 -20.24
CA ASP A 148 1.26 9.57 -21.59
C ASP A 148 1.27 10.77 -22.56
N SER A 149 1.66 11.95 -22.11
CA SER A 149 1.76 13.17 -22.93
C SER A 149 2.72 14.22 -22.32
N ASP A 150 3.02 15.30 -23.06
CA ASP A 150 3.67 16.52 -22.54
C ASP A 150 2.72 17.34 -21.64
N CYS A 151 2.15 16.66 -20.64
CA CYS A 151 1.22 17.21 -19.65
C CYS A 151 1.94 17.79 -18.44
N VAL A 152 3.19 17.35 -18.19
CA VAL A 152 3.96 17.69 -17.00
C VAL A 152 4.50 19.11 -17.14
N GLU A 153 4.28 19.93 -16.12
CA GLU A 153 4.90 21.24 -15.99
C GLU A 153 6.21 21.15 -15.22
N ALA A 154 6.20 20.45 -14.09
CA ALA A 154 7.38 20.18 -13.27
C ALA A 154 7.12 19.04 -12.29
N VAL A 155 8.18 18.36 -11.90
CA VAL A 155 8.20 17.40 -10.79
C VAL A 155 9.27 17.82 -9.80
N PHE A 156 8.92 17.89 -8.52
CA PHE A 156 9.83 18.28 -7.45
C PHE A 156 9.98 17.16 -6.42
N ALA A 157 11.24 16.84 -6.11
CA ALA A 157 11.61 16.07 -4.93
C ALA A 157 11.86 17.03 -3.75
N TYR A 158 11.65 16.54 -2.52
CA TYR A 158 12.03 17.25 -1.30
C TYR A 158 13.05 16.44 -0.51
N GLN A 159 14.25 16.99 -0.33
CA GLN A 159 15.34 16.36 0.43
C GLN A 159 16.20 17.44 1.09
N ASN A 160 16.75 17.15 2.28
CA ASN A 160 17.64 18.06 3.01
C ASN A 160 17.06 19.48 3.13
N PHE A 161 15.77 19.56 3.46
CA PHE A 161 15.02 20.81 3.62
C PHE A 161 14.90 21.69 2.37
N SER A 162 15.11 21.13 1.17
CA SER A 162 15.05 21.86 -0.10
C SER A 162 14.29 21.10 -1.18
N TYR A 163 13.82 21.82 -2.19
CA TYR A 163 13.21 21.26 -3.40
C TYR A 163 14.21 21.21 -4.55
N SER A 164 14.15 20.13 -5.33
CA SER A 164 14.90 19.98 -6.58
C SER A 164 13.99 19.44 -7.68
N ILE A 165 14.24 19.86 -8.93
CA ILE A 165 13.53 19.31 -10.09
C ILE A 165 14.13 17.93 -10.42
N VAL A 166 13.25 16.96 -10.64
CA VAL A 166 13.63 15.59 -11.00
C VAL A 166 12.78 15.08 -12.15
N SER A 167 13.24 14.04 -12.83
CA SER A 167 12.49 13.34 -13.89
C SER A 167 12.17 11.89 -13.52
N GLU A 168 12.65 11.42 -12.37
CA GLU A 168 12.60 10.03 -11.94
C GLU A 168 12.08 9.93 -10.52
N PHE A 169 11.32 8.86 -10.27
CA PHE A 169 10.75 8.56 -8.96
C PHE A 169 11.55 7.42 -8.36
N LEU A 170 11.97 7.61 -7.11
CA LEU A 170 12.67 6.62 -6.32
C LEU A 170 11.67 5.89 -5.43
N THR A 171 11.97 4.62 -5.15
CA THR A 171 11.16 3.76 -4.30
C THR A 171 10.81 4.42 -2.96
N GLY A 172 9.52 4.43 -2.63
CA GLY A 172 9.00 4.95 -1.36
C GLY A 172 9.05 6.48 -1.21
N LYS A 173 9.59 7.23 -2.19
CA LYS A 173 9.67 8.69 -2.12
C LYS A 173 8.42 9.35 -2.68
N GLY A 174 7.97 10.42 -2.02
CA GLY A 174 6.91 11.29 -2.50
C GLY A 174 7.46 12.46 -3.34
N TYR A 175 6.63 12.96 -4.25
CA TYR A 175 6.95 14.00 -5.20
C TYR A 175 5.78 14.95 -5.38
N TRP A 176 6.10 16.23 -5.53
CA TRP A 176 5.14 17.20 -6.04
C TRP A 176 5.13 17.16 -7.56
N VAL A 177 3.98 16.87 -8.14
CA VAL A 177 3.78 16.84 -9.59
C VAL A 177 2.83 17.96 -9.98
N LYS A 178 3.27 18.86 -10.87
CA LYS A 178 2.44 19.90 -11.46
C LYS A 178 2.07 19.53 -12.88
N LEU A 179 0.77 19.52 -13.18
CA LEU A 179 0.24 19.18 -14.49
C LEU A 179 -0.44 20.37 -15.17
N LYS A 180 -0.13 20.59 -16.44
CA LYS A 180 -0.74 21.60 -17.32
C LYS A 180 -2.18 21.23 -17.73
N LYS A 181 -2.47 19.93 -17.78
CA LYS A 181 -3.74 19.31 -18.20
C LYS A 181 -3.90 17.93 -17.55
N SER A 182 -5.07 17.31 -17.68
CA SER A 182 -5.27 15.92 -17.24
C SER A 182 -4.27 14.98 -17.91
N CYS A 183 -3.75 14.03 -17.15
CA CYS A 183 -2.67 13.15 -17.58
C CYS A 183 -2.80 11.75 -16.98
N LYS A 184 -2.43 10.72 -17.75
CA LYS A 184 -2.29 9.38 -17.23
C LYS A 184 -0.84 9.18 -16.79
N LEU A 185 -0.68 8.97 -15.49
CA LEU A 185 0.59 8.60 -14.91
C LEU A 185 0.65 7.08 -14.83
N LYS A 186 1.79 6.52 -15.27
CA LYS A 186 2.14 5.13 -15.07
C LYS A 186 3.43 5.03 -14.25
N ILE A 187 3.40 4.22 -13.21
CA ILE A 187 4.53 3.96 -12.31
C ILE A 187 4.84 2.47 -12.37
N GLY A 188 6.12 2.14 -12.56
CA GLY A 188 6.61 0.78 -12.63
C GLY A 188 6.79 0.28 -14.07
N VAL A 189 7.67 -0.72 -14.21
CA VAL A 189 7.94 -1.37 -15.49
C VAL A 189 6.77 -2.24 -15.91
N ASN A 190 6.42 -2.22 -17.21
CA ASN A 190 5.66 -3.32 -17.78
C ASN A 190 6.52 -4.58 -17.61
N GLN A 191 6.02 -5.59 -16.89
CA GLN A 191 6.50 -6.95 -17.08
C GLN A 191 6.10 -7.35 -18.51
N GLY A 192 6.96 -7.04 -19.47
CA GLY A 192 6.84 -7.54 -20.84
C GLY A 192 7.17 -9.02 -20.83
N ASN A 193 6.21 -9.84 -21.24
CA ASN A 193 6.53 -11.13 -21.86
C ASN A 193 7.23 -10.90 -23.20
#